data_AF-A0A358QZJ9-F1
#
_entry.id   AF-A0A358QZJ9-F1
#
_cell.length_a   1.000
_cell.length_b   1.000
_cell.length_c   1.000
_cell.angle_alpha   90.00
_cell.angle_beta   90.00
_cell.angle_gamma   90.00
#
_symmetry.space_group_name_H-M   'P 1'
#
loop_
_entity.id
_entity.type
_entity.pdbx_description
1 polymer ?
#
loop_
_entity_poly.entity_id
_entity_poly.type
_entity_poly.pdbx_seq_one_letter_code
_entity_poly.pdbx_strand_id
1 'polypeptide(L)'
;MQLSPGERSILAYFPSSEAAQRAAKALSDAGFSQAGVDRVSRYGVSTDPQMNNPVNNAVTQTGPTLYSDSTAEELTDSGRILLTADPSVSGYGNTDYGVAGGKAFLLTLVTTEKRIEEAEKIVSRLGGSI
;
A
#
# COMPACT_ATOMS: atom_id res chain seq x y z
N MET A 1 0.98 6.08 16.74
CA MET A 1 0.60 4.85 17.47
C MET A 1 1.61 4.65 18.59
N GLN A 2 1.16 4.55 19.84
CA GLN A 2 2.05 4.30 20.98
C GLN A 2 1.84 2.86 21.43
N LEU A 3 2.87 2.03 21.27
CA LEU A 3 2.84 0.61 21.63
C LEU A 3 2.97 0.48 23.16
N SER A 4 2.22 -0.44 23.74
CA SER A 4 2.38 -0.81 25.14
C SER A 4 3.69 -1.60 25.33
N PRO A 5 4.28 -1.62 26.54
CA PRO A 5 5.47 -2.43 26.80
C PRO A 5 5.23 -3.91 26.46
N GLY A 6 6.09 -4.49 25.60
CA GLY A 6 5.99 -5.87 25.13
C GLY A 6 5.18 -6.06 23.84
N GLU A 7 4.59 -4.98 23.31
CA GLU A 7 3.96 -4.98 21.99
C GLU A 7 4.96 -4.61 20.88
N ARG A 8 4.71 -5.16 19.70
CA ARG A 8 5.51 -5.04 18.49
C ARG A 8 4.57 -4.85 17.30
N SER A 9 4.95 -3.98 16.39
CA SER A 9 4.21 -3.73 15.15
C SER A 9 4.88 -4.44 13.98
N ILE A 10 4.08 -5.13 13.17
CA ILE A 10 4.47 -5.68 11.87
C ILE A 10 3.86 -4.79 10.80
N LEU A 11 4.70 -4.33 9.87
CA LEU A 11 4.32 -3.55 8.71
C LEU A 11 4.63 -4.39 7.47
N ALA A 12 3.61 -4.84 6.76
CA ALA A 12 3.78 -5.72 5.61
C ALA A 12 3.19 -5.12 4.34
N TYR A 13 4.00 -5.07 3.28
CA TYR A 13 3.57 -4.58 1.98
C TYR A 13 2.99 -5.68 1.12
N PHE A 14 1.94 -5.34 0.38
CA PHE A 14 1.31 -6.18 -0.62
C PHE A 14 1.09 -5.39 -1.92
N PRO A 15 1.23 -6.04 -3.09
CA PRO A 15 0.92 -5.42 -4.37
C PRO A 15 -0.60 -5.38 -4.67
N SER A 16 -1.41 -6.19 -3.97
CA SER A 16 -2.84 -6.37 -4.24
C SER A 16 -3.68 -6.22 -2.98
N SER A 17 -4.81 -5.52 -3.09
CA SER A 17 -5.81 -5.40 -2.01
C SER A 17 -6.32 -6.75 -1.56
N GLU A 18 -6.63 -7.64 -2.51
CA GLU A 18 -7.14 -8.98 -2.20
C GLU A 18 -6.14 -9.81 -1.38
N ALA A 19 -4.84 -9.75 -1.71
CA ALA A 19 -3.81 -10.46 -0.94
C ALA A 19 -3.69 -9.89 0.48
N ALA A 20 -3.68 -8.56 0.61
CA ALA A 20 -3.65 -7.88 1.91
C ALA A 20 -4.88 -8.22 2.77
N GLN A 21 -6.08 -8.21 2.17
CA GLN A 21 -7.33 -8.55 2.85
C GLN A 21 -7.39 -10.02 3.26
N ARG A 22 -6.92 -10.94 2.42
CA ARG A 22 -6.79 -12.36 2.80
C ARG A 22 -5.80 -12.55 3.95
N ALA A 23 -4.71 -11.80 3.98
CA ALA A 23 -3.77 -11.82 5.09
C ALA A 23 -4.37 -11.27 6.39
N ALA A 24 -5.06 -10.13 6.33
CA ALA A 24 -5.78 -9.58 7.47
C ALA A 24 -6.84 -10.56 8.01
N LYS A 25 -7.59 -11.21 7.12
CA LYS A 25 -8.56 -12.24 7.48
C LYS A 25 -7.90 -13.45 8.14
N ALA A 26 -6.82 -13.98 7.57
CA ALA A 26 -6.09 -15.12 8.12
C ALA A 26 -5.49 -14.82 9.51
N LEU A 27 -5.02 -13.57 9.72
CA LEU A 27 -4.57 -13.11 11.02
C LEU A 27 -5.74 -13.01 12.01
N SER A 28 -6.89 -12.48 11.58
CA SER A 28 -8.09 -12.43 12.41
C SER A 28 -8.56 -13.83 12.82
N ASP A 29 -8.61 -14.77 11.89
CA ASP A 29 -8.99 -16.18 12.13
C ASP A 29 -7.98 -16.89 13.07
N ALA A 30 -6.71 -16.47 13.07
CA ALA A 30 -5.68 -16.92 14.00
C ALA A 30 -5.71 -16.19 15.37
N GLY A 31 -6.69 -15.31 15.61
CA GLY A 31 -6.88 -14.62 16.87
C GLY A 31 -6.00 -13.38 17.07
N PHE A 32 -5.56 -12.74 15.99
CA PHE A 32 -4.98 -11.39 16.05
C PHE A 32 -6.10 -10.34 15.93
N SER A 33 -6.13 -9.36 16.84
CA SER A 33 -7.24 -8.40 16.95
C SER A 33 -6.97 -7.03 16.32
N GLN A 34 -5.70 -6.67 16.07
CA GLN A 34 -5.30 -5.34 15.60
C GLN A 34 -4.62 -5.43 14.24
N ALA A 35 -5.34 -5.89 13.21
CA ALA A 35 -4.86 -5.91 11.82
C ALA A 35 -5.66 -4.92 10.96
N GLY A 36 -4.98 -3.92 10.40
CA GLY A 36 -5.53 -2.94 9.45
C GLY A 36 -4.86 -3.06 8.09
N VAL A 37 -5.60 -2.77 7.02
CA VAL A 37 -5.06 -2.67 5.66
C VAL A 37 -5.31 -1.26 5.14
N ASP A 38 -4.22 -0.56 4.86
CA ASP A 38 -4.23 0.79 4.33
C ASP A 38 -3.68 0.80 2.91
N ARG A 39 -4.17 1.70 2.06
CA ARG A 39 -3.53 1.99 0.78
C ARG A 39 -2.43 3.01 1.03
N VAL A 40 -1.25 2.78 0.45
CA VAL A 40 -0.11 3.68 0.56
C VAL A 40 0.50 3.96 -0.81
N SER A 41 1.02 5.17 -0.99
CA SER A 41 1.77 5.55 -2.18
C SER A 41 2.79 6.62 -1.80
N ARG A 42 3.94 6.58 -2.45
CA ARG A 42 4.98 7.61 -2.31
C ARG A 42 4.55 8.97 -2.88
N TYR A 43 3.53 8.99 -3.73
CA TYR A 43 3.01 10.19 -4.40
C TYR A 43 1.82 10.80 -3.66
N GLY A 44 1.47 10.25 -2.49
CA GLY A 44 0.19 10.48 -1.85
C GLY A 44 -0.88 9.53 -2.40
N VAL A 45 -1.90 9.30 -1.59
CA VAL A 45 -3.13 8.63 -1.99
C VAL A 45 -4.28 9.56 -1.62
N SER A 46 -5.22 9.75 -2.53
CA SER A 46 -6.57 10.15 -2.13
C SER A 46 -7.50 8.97 -2.33
N THR A 47 -8.27 8.69 -1.30
CA THR A 47 -9.26 7.63 -1.31
C THR A 47 -10.62 8.27 -1.13
N ASP A 48 -11.40 8.35 -2.21
CA ASP A 48 -12.82 8.61 -2.10
C ASP A 48 -13.55 7.28 -1.80
N PRO A 49 -14.15 7.11 -0.61
CA PRO A 49 -14.86 5.89 -0.25
C PRO A 49 -16.10 5.61 -1.12
N GLN A 50 -16.59 6.60 -1.87
CA GLN A 50 -17.69 6.45 -2.84
C GLN A 50 -17.20 5.99 -4.23
N MET A 51 -15.89 6.08 -4.50
CA MET A 51 -15.33 5.76 -5.81
C MET A 51 -14.41 4.53 -5.74
N ASN A 52 -14.86 3.43 -6.33
CA ASN A 52 -14.15 2.14 -6.29
C ASN A 52 -13.32 1.83 -7.56
N ASN A 53 -13.06 2.81 -8.44
CA ASN A 53 -12.33 2.53 -9.68
C ASN A 53 -11.36 3.66 -10.09
N PRO A 54 -10.05 3.38 -10.14
CA PRO A 54 -9.07 4.36 -10.56
C PRO A 54 -9.15 4.70 -12.07
N VAL A 55 -9.63 3.80 -12.93
CA VAL A 55 -9.58 4.02 -14.39
C VAL A 55 -10.67 4.97 -14.87
N ASN A 56 -11.89 4.86 -14.33
CA ASN A 56 -13.05 5.64 -14.81
C ASN A 56 -12.91 7.15 -14.61
N ASN A 57 -12.04 7.59 -13.70
CA ASN A 57 -11.79 9.00 -13.37
C ASN A 57 -10.31 9.35 -13.51
N ALA A 58 -9.54 8.54 -14.26
CA ALA A 58 -8.16 8.84 -14.54
C ALA A 58 -8.07 10.01 -15.53
N VAL A 59 -7.58 11.16 -15.08
CA VAL A 59 -7.32 12.33 -15.94
C VAL A 59 -6.10 12.08 -16.85
N THR A 60 -5.15 11.24 -16.42
CA THR A 60 -3.97 10.86 -17.21
C THR A 60 -3.76 9.35 -17.20
N GLN A 61 -3.07 8.81 -18.22
CA GLN A 61 -2.67 7.41 -18.23
C GLN A 61 -1.65 7.07 -17.14
N THR A 62 -0.78 8.03 -16.79
CA THR A 62 0.29 7.86 -15.79
C THR A 62 -0.24 7.72 -14.36
N GLY A 63 -1.40 8.29 -14.05
CA GLY A 63 -2.06 8.14 -12.74
C GLY A 63 -2.20 6.67 -12.32
N PRO A 64 -3.08 5.90 -12.97
CA PRO A 64 -3.32 4.51 -12.57
C PRO A 64 -2.12 3.59 -12.84
N THR A 65 -1.28 3.89 -13.84
CA THR A 65 -0.21 2.97 -14.28
C THR A 65 1.11 3.15 -13.54
N LEU A 66 1.48 4.37 -13.15
CA LEU A 66 2.77 4.66 -12.49
C LEU A 66 2.59 5.04 -11.03
N TYR A 67 1.59 5.86 -10.75
CA TYR A 67 1.36 6.41 -9.40
C TYR A 67 0.38 5.56 -8.59
N SER A 68 -0.24 4.56 -9.22
CA SER A 68 -1.27 3.70 -8.63
C SER A 68 -2.33 4.55 -7.92
N ASP A 69 -2.74 5.63 -8.57
CA ASP A 69 -3.66 6.62 -8.03
C ASP A 69 -4.42 7.36 -9.14
N SER A 70 -5.57 7.93 -8.79
CA SER A 70 -6.43 8.69 -9.71
C SER A 70 -6.65 10.12 -9.25
N THR A 71 -5.85 10.60 -8.29
CA THR A 71 -5.81 11.97 -7.73
C THR A 71 -5.52 13.09 -8.73
N ALA A 72 -5.44 12.81 -10.03
CA ALA A 72 -5.16 13.83 -11.02
C ALA A 72 -6.22 14.96 -11.05
N GLU A 73 -7.43 14.72 -10.50
CA GLU A 73 -8.44 15.76 -10.23
C GLU A 73 -8.09 16.66 -9.03
N GLU A 74 -7.43 16.15 -8.00
CA GLU A 74 -7.01 16.93 -6.82
C GLU A 74 -5.71 17.73 -7.06
N LEU A 75 -4.95 17.35 -8.08
CA LEU A 75 -3.74 18.03 -8.50
C LEU A 75 -4.05 19.21 -9.41
N THR A 76 -3.34 20.32 -9.20
CA THR A 76 -3.32 21.42 -10.17
C THR A 76 -2.59 21.01 -11.46
N ASP A 77 -2.86 21.72 -12.56
CA ASP A 77 -2.15 21.53 -13.84
C ASP A 77 -0.62 21.55 -13.65
N SER A 78 -0.12 22.51 -12.87
CA SER A 78 1.29 22.62 -12.52
C SER A 78 1.79 21.42 -11.72
N GLY A 79 1.00 20.90 -10.77
CA GLY A 79 1.32 19.70 -10.01
C GLY A 79 1.45 18.47 -10.90
N ARG A 80 0.56 18.33 -11.90
CA ARG A 80 0.64 17.24 -12.89
C ARG A 80 1.89 17.35 -13.76
N ILE A 81 2.25 18.56 -14.20
CA ILE A 81 3.49 18.78 -14.97
C ILE A 81 4.72 18.40 -14.14
N LEU A 82 4.79 18.78 -12.86
CA LEU A 82 5.91 18.41 -12.01
C LEU A 82 6.05 16.89 -11.84
N LEU A 83 4.93 16.16 -11.72
CA LEU A 83 4.96 14.69 -11.68
C LEU A 83 5.49 14.07 -12.98
N THR A 84 5.30 14.71 -14.15
CA THR A 84 5.88 14.19 -15.41
C THR A 84 7.41 14.22 -15.45
N ALA A 85 8.05 15.06 -14.63
CA ALA A 85 9.50 15.10 -14.51
C ALA A 85 10.05 13.98 -13.59
N ASP A 86 9.18 13.19 -12.95
CA ASP A 86 9.60 12.06 -12.13
C ASP A 86 10.30 10.99 -13.01
N PRO A 87 11.51 10.54 -12.65
CA PRO A 87 12.26 9.53 -13.40
C PRO A 87 11.49 8.24 -13.74
N SER A 88 10.51 7.85 -12.91
CA SER A 88 9.66 6.67 -13.16
C SER A 88 8.81 6.79 -14.43
N VAL A 89 8.54 8.01 -14.92
CA VAL A 89 7.73 8.27 -16.11
C VAL A 89 8.43 7.84 -17.40
N SER A 90 9.76 7.96 -17.44
CA SER A 90 10.54 7.64 -18.65
C SER A 90 10.66 6.14 -18.93
N GLY A 91 10.47 5.28 -17.91
CA GLY A 91 10.78 3.85 -17.98
C GLY A 91 12.26 3.50 -18.17
N TYR A 92 13.14 4.49 -18.39
CA TYR A 92 14.60 4.34 -18.57
C TYR A 92 15.41 4.70 -17.32
N GLY A 93 14.74 5.24 -16.29
CA GLY A 93 15.35 5.61 -15.02
C GLY A 93 15.82 4.42 -14.19
N ASN A 94 16.39 4.71 -13.02
CA ASN A 94 16.85 3.69 -12.06
C ASN A 94 15.77 2.62 -11.84
N THR A 95 16.10 1.34 -12.06
CA THR A 95 15.17 0.21 -11.92
C THR A 95 14.62 0.06 -10.50
N ASP A 96 15.35 0.57 -9.52
CA ASP A 96 14.96 0.62 -8.11
C ASP A 96 14.50 2.02 -7.68
N TYR A 97 14.23 2.93 -8.63
CA TYR A 97 13.72 4.27 -8.33
C TYR A 97 12.39 4.21 -7.55
N GLY A 98 11.65 3.10 -7.72
CA GLY A 98 10.40 2.82 -7.04
C GLY A 98 9.21 3.35 -7.82
N VAL A 99 8.33 2.45 -8.25
CA VAL A 99 6.98 2.76 -8.73
C VAL A 99 5.98 2.43 -7.62
N ALA A 100 4.83 3.11 -7.59
CA ALA A 100 3.82 2.84 -6.57
C ALA A 100 3.25 1.40 -6.65
N GLY A 101 3.31 0.79 -7.85
CA GLY A 101 2.65 -0.48 -8.19
C GLY A 101 3.19 -1.77 -7.53
N GLY A 102 4.23 -1.72 -6.69
CA GLY A 102 4.78 -2.93 -6.04
C GLY A 102 4.44 -3.09 -4.55
N LYS A 103 4.04 -2.00 -3.88
CA LYS A 103 3.85 -1.92 -2.42
C LYS A 103 2.64 -1.05 -2.06
N ALA A 104 1.57 -1.16 -2.85
CA ALA A 104 0.42 -0.27 -2.79
C ALA A 104 -0.47 -0.45 -1.55
N PHE A 105 -0.36 -1.59 -0.87
CA PHE A 105 -1.15 -1.91 0.32
C PHE A 105 -0.23 -2.22 1.50
N LEU A 106 -0.50 -1.57 2.63
CA LEU A 106 0.21 -1.77 3.88
C LEU A 106 -0.72 -2.47 4.87
N LEU A 107 -0.34 -3.67 5.28
CA LEU A 107 -0.94 -4.35 6.41
C LEU A 107 -0.19 -3.94 7.67
N THR A 108 -0.91 -3.36 8.62
CA THR A 108 -0.40 -3.01 9.95
C THR A 108 -0.97 -3.97 10.97
N LEU A 109 -0.11 -4.70 11.67
CA LEU A 109 -0.49 -5.61 12.75
C LEU A 109 0.22 -5.22 14.04
N VAL A 110 -0.51 -5.09 15.15
CA VAL A 110 0.08 -5.00 16.50
C VAL A 110 -0.07 -6.35 17.20
N THR A 111 1.04 -6.87 17.71
CA THR A 111 1.10 -8.17 18.39
C THR A 111 2.12 -8.17 19.53
N THR A 112 2.14 -9.23 20.34
CA THR A 112 3.19 -9.48 21.33
C THR A 112 4.41 -10.12 20.68
N GLU A 113 5.58 -9.92 21.27
CA GLU A 113 6.86 -10.48 20.79
C GLU A 113 6.81 -12.01 20.60
N LYS A 114 6.06 -12.72 21.44
CA LYS A 114 5.90 -14.19 21.38
C LYS A 114 5.19 -14.71 20.13
N ARG A 115 4.42 -13.85 19.44
CA ARG A 115 3.58 -14.24 18.29
C ARG A 115 4.05 -13.60 16.97
N ILE A 116 5.22 -12.95 16.96
CA ILE A 116 5.78 -12.34 15.75
C ILE A 116 5.99 -13.42 14.67
N GLU A 117 6.73 -14.48 14.98
CA GLU A 117 7.06 -15.52 14.00
C GLU A 117 5.83 -16.19 13.38
N GLU A 118 4.76 -16.34 14.18
CA GLU A 118 3.48 -16.87 13.71
C GLU A 118 2.85 -15.93 12.67
N ALA A 119 2.79 -14.63 12.99
CA ALA A 119 2.26 -13.61 12.10
C ALA A 119 3.10 -13.48 10.82
N GLU A 120 4.43 -13.48 10.94
CA GLU A 120 5.35 -13.39 9.80
C GLU A 120 5.15 -14.54 8.81
N LYS A 121 4.96 -15.77 9.32
CA LYS A 121 4.67 -16.94 8.47
C LYS A 121 3.34 -16.79 7.72
N ILE A 122 2.30 -16.28 8.38
CA ILE A 122 0.99 -16.05 7.75
C ILE A 122 1.12 -15.02 6.63
N VAL A 123 1.76 -13.88 6.91
CA VAL A 123 1.97 -12.78 5.96
C VAL A 123 2.80 -13.25 4.75
N SER A 124 3.93 -13.90 5.01
CA SER A 124 4.85 -14.36 3.96
C SER A 124 4.21 -15.40 3.04
N ARG A 125 3.43 -16.34 3.61
CA ARG A 125 2.69 -17.35 2.85
C ARG A 125 1.66 -16.74 1.89
N LEU A 126 1.13 -15.56 2.22
CA LEU A 126 0.15 -14.84 1.41
C LEU A 126 0.80 -13.78 0.50
N GLY A 127 2.13 -13.78 0.39
CA GLY A 127 2.88 -12.93 -0.54
C GLY A 127 3.17 -11.53 -0.03
N GLY A 128 3.05 -11.30 1.28
CA GLY A 128 3.44 -10.03 1.90
C GLY A 128 4.94 -9.96 2.16
N SER A 129 5.53 -8.77 1.99
CA SER A 129 6.91 -8.47 2.37
C SER A 129 6.94 -7.57 3.60
N ILE A 130 7.59 -8.02 4.67
CA ILE A 130 7.70 -7.32 5.97
C ILE A 130 8.92 -6.39 5.95
#